data_AF-A0AAN8YIA5-F1
#
_entry.id   AF-A0AAN8YIA5-F1
#
_cell.length_a   1.000
_cell.length_b   1.000
_cell.length_c   1.000
_cell.angle_alpha   90.00
_cell.angle_beta   90.00
_cell.angle_gamma   90.00
#
_symmetry.space_group_name_H-M   'P 1'
#
loop_
_entity.id
_entity.type
_entity.pdbx_description
1 polymer ?
#
loop_
_entity_poly.entity_id
_entity_poly.type
_entity_poly.pdbx_seq_one_letter_code
_entity_poly.pdbx_strand_id
1 'polypeptide(L)' 'MRKNTTKNFREYVVWWREQAVRVKPSMKESEMIDVFLQAQEPDYFHYLLSVVGKTFTEVIKVGEMVENDIKSGKIVN' A
#
# COMPACT_ATOMS: atom_id res chain seq x y z
N MET A 1 -10.09 2.17 7.54
CA MET A 1 -9.80 1.01 8.41
C MET A 1 -8.78 1.46 9.44
N ARG A 2 -9.07 1.37 10.75
CA ARG A 2 -8.02 1.60 11.77
C ARG A 2 -6.93 0.55 11.57
N LYS A 3 -5.67 0.97 11.35
CA LYS A 3 -4.51 0.08 11.26
C LYS A 3 -4.49 -0.81 12.51
N ASN A 4 -4.72 -2.12 12.34
CA ASN A 4 -4.35 -3.09 13.37
C ASN A 4 -2.85 -2.97 13.54
N THR A 5 -2.40 -2.42 14.66
CA THR A 5 -1.01 -2.10 15.01
C THR A 5 -0.06 -3.31 15.07
N THR A 6 -0.57 -4.52 14.78
CA THR A 6 0.20 -5.76 14.84
C THR A 6 0.83 -6.16 13.50
N LYS A 7 0.32 -5.67 12.36
CA LYS A 7 0.83 -6.05 11.03
C LYS A 7 1.84 -5.02 10.50
N ASN A 8 2.98 -5.48 10.00
CA ASN A 8 3.88 -4.61 9.24
C ASN A 8 3.27 -4.30 7.85
N PHE A 9 3.77 -3.25 7.18
CA PHE A 9 3.20 -2.79 5.91
C PHE A 9 3.12 -3.90 4.85
N ARG A 10 4.16 -4.72 4.74
CA ARG A 10 4.20 -5.85 3.82
C ARG A 10 3.08 -6.85 4.07
N GLU A 11 2.85 -7.24 5.33
CA GLU A 11 1.76 -8.14 5.69
C GLU A 11 0.38 -7.56 5.34
N TYR A 12 0.22 -6.25 5.49
CA TYR A 12 -0.99 -5.56 5.08
C TYR A 12 -1.20 -5.62 3.56
N VAL A 13 -0.17 -5.29 2.76
CA VAL A 13 -0.25 -5.34 1.29
C VAL A 13 -0.51 -6.75 0.79
N VAL A 14 0.18 -7.76 1.35
CA VAL A 14 -0.01 -9.17 0.97
C VAL A 14 -1.45 -9.60 1.25
N TRP A 15 -1.95 -9.35 2.47
CA TRP A 15 -3.34 -9.66 2.81
C TRP A 15 -4.34 -8.94 1.90
N TRP A 16 -4.10 -7.66 1.61
CA TRP A 16 -4.98 -6.87 0.75
C TRP A 16 -5.04 -7.45 -0.66
N ARG A 17 -3.89 -7.79 -1.24
CA ARG A 17 -3.78 -8.45 -2.56
C ARG A 17 -4.52 -9.79 -2.58
N GLU A 18 -4.38 -10.60 -1.53
CA GLU A 18 -5.10 -11.87 -1.40
C GLU A 18 -6.63 -11.70 -1.40
N GLN A 19 -7.13 -10.59 -0.82
CA GLN A 19 -8.56 -10.28 -0.90
C GLN A 19 -8.96 -9.78 -2.29
N ALA A 20 -8.16 -8.91 -2.90
CA ALA A 20 -8.47 -8.33 -4.21
C ALA A 20 -8.55 -9.39 -5.32
N VAL A 21 -7.69 -10.42 -5.28
CA VAL A 21 -7.71 -11.55 -6.24
C VAL A 21 -9.01 -12.38 -6.16
N ARG A 22 -9.74 -12.33 -5.04
CA ARG A 22 -11.00 -13.08 -4.87
C ARG A 22 -12.21 -12.41 -5.52
N VAL A 23 -12.09 -11.13 -5.89
CA VAL A 23 -13.19 -10.36 -6.50
C VAL A 23 -13.50 -10.87 -7.92
N LYS A 24 -14.77 -10.79 -8.32
CA LYS A 24 -15.24 -11.15 -9.67
C LYS A 24 -15.87 -9.94 -10.39
N PRO A 25 -15.49 -9.66 -11.65
CA PRO A 25 -14.41 -10.33 -12.40
C PRO A 25 -13.03 -10.10 -11.76
N SER A 26 -12.08 -10.99 -12.09
CA SER A 26 -10.70 -10.87 -11.60
C SER A 26 -10.10 -9.53 -12.03
N MET A 27 -9.53 -8.79 -11.10
CA MET A 27 -8.78 -7.57 -11.40
C MET A 27 -7.36 -7.90 -11.90
N LYS A 28 -6.85 -7.07 -12.82
CA LYS A 28 -5.43 -7.08 -13.21
C LYS A 28 -4.58 -6.50 -12.09
N GLU A 29 -3.28 -6.81 -12.10
CA GLU A 29 -2.35 -6.28 -11.11
C GLU A 29 -2.33 -4.74 -11.07
N SER A 30 -2.30 -4.09 -12.23
CA SER A 30 -2.35 -2.62 -12.33
C SER A 30 -3.61 -2.04 -11.69
N GLU A 31 -4.78 -2.62 -11.97
CA GLU A 31 -6.06 -2.19 -11.40
C GLU A 31 -6.08 -2.37 -9.88
N MET A 32 -5.55 -3.49 -9.38
CA MET A 32 -5.42 -3.75 -7.95
C MET A 32 -4.53 -2.72 -7.27
N ILE A 33 -3.42 -2.33 -7.89
CA ILE A 33 -2.51 -1.31 -7.35
C ILE A 33 -3.17 0.06 -7.35
N ASP A 34 -3.85 0.45 -8.42
CA ASP A 34 -4.55 1.73 -8.49
C ASP A 34 -5.62 1.84 -7.39
N VAL A 35 -6.40 0.79 -7.16
CA VAL A 35 -7.42 0.73 -6.10
C VAL A 35 -6.76 0.73 -4.71
N PHE A 36 -5.66 -0.01 -4.53
CA PHE A 36 -4.91 -0.02 -3.28
C PHE A 36 -4.41 1.37 -2.90
N LEU A 37 -3.84 2.10 -3.87
CA LEU A 37 -3.30 3.44 -3.66
C LEU A 37 -4.41 4.44 -3.34
N GLN A 38 -5.53 4.39 -4.06
CA GLN A 38 -6.70 5.24 -3.80
C GLN A 38 -7.35 4.99 -2.43
N ALA A 39 -7.19 3.79 -1.86
CA ALA A 39 -7.73 3.44 -0.55
C ALA A 39 -6.87 3.93 0.64
N GLN A 40 -5.68 4.48 0.38
CA GLN A 40 -4.82 5.04 1.42
C GLN A 40 -5.29 6.42 1.88
N GLU A 41 -4.86 6.85 3.07
CA GLU A 41 -5.10 8.22 3.53
C GLU A 41 -4.41 9.23 2.60
N PRO A 42 -5.00 10.42 2.33
CA PRO A 42 -4.48 11.37 1.35
C PRO A 42 -3.00 11.74 1.55
N ASP A 43 -2.60 11.96 2.81
CA ASP A 43 -1.23 12.32 3.15
C ASP A 43 -0.27 11.15 2.91
N TYR A 44 -0.72 9.93 3.20
CA TYR A 44 0.04 8.70 2.93
C TYR A 44 0.13 8.38 1.43
N PHE A 45 -0.95 8.63 0.68
CA PHE A 45 -1.00 8.44 -0.78
C PHE A 45 0.03 9.31 -1.50
N HIS A 46 0.27 10.54 -1.03
CA HIS A 46 1.26 11.44 -1.62
C HIS A 46 2.66 10.79 -1.70
N TYR A 47 3.07 10.05 -0.66
CA TYR A 47 4.35 9.36 -0.62
C TYR A 47 4.42 8.14 -1.54
N LEU A 48 3.26 7.58 -1.93
CA LEU A 48 3.15 6.42 -2.80
C LEU A 48 2.90 6.77 -4.27
N LEU A 49 2.84 8.05 -4.64
CA LEU A 49 2.68 8.47 -6.05
C LEU A 49 3.78 7.90 -6.97
N SER A 50 4.98 7.67 -6.44
CA SER A 50 6.11 7.09 -7.18
C SER A 50 5.89 5.63 -7.63
N VAL A 51 4.92 4.93 -7.03
CA VAL A 51 4.61 3.52 -7.35
C VAL A 51 3.34 3.33 -8.19
N VAL A 52 2.76 4.42 -8.70
CA VAL A 52 1.65 4.33 -9.67
C VAL A 52 2.13 3.62 -10.94
N GLY A 53 1.38 2.61 -11.39
CA GLY A 53 1.72 1.80 -12.56
C GLY A 53 2.95 0.89 -12.39
N LYS A 54 3.42 0.69 -11.15
CA LYS A 54 4.53 -0.20 -10.80
C LYS A 54 4.04 -1.59 -10.39
N THR A 55 4.94 -2.46 -9.95
CA THR A 55 4.62 -3.80 -9.45
C THR A 55 4.31 -3.79 -7.95
N PHE A 56 3.61 -4.81 -7.43
CA PHE A 56 3.42 -4.95 -5.97
C PHE A 56 4.74 -5.01 -5.19
N THR A 57 5.81 -5.55 -5.80
CA THR A 57 7.15 -5.57 -5.19
C THR A 57 7.67 -4.16 -4.94
N GLU A 58 7.48 -3.25 -5.89
CA GLU A 58 7.87 -1.85 -5.75
C GLU A 58 6.98 -1.12 -4.74
N VAL A 59 5.67 -1.38 -4.74
CA VAL A 59 4.73 -0.84 -3.75
C VAL A 59 5.17 -1.21 -2.32
N ILE A 60 5.50 -2.49 -2.09
CA ILE A 60 5.97 -2.95 -0.77
C ILE A 60 7.26 -2.23 -0.38
N LYS A 61 8.24 -2.15 -1.29
CA LYS A 61 9.52 -1.51 -1.02
C LYS A 61 9.36 -0.04 -0.63
N VAL A 62 8.59 0.72 -1.41
CA VAL A 62 8.37 2.15 -1.13
C VAL A 62 7.55 2.36 0.13
N GLY A 63 6.47 1.61 0.33
CA GLY A 63 5.67 1.74 1.55
C GLY A 63 6.42 1.33 2.82
N GLU A 64 7.32 0.33 2.76
CA GLU A 64 8.23 0.02 3.88
C GLU A 64 9.18 1.20 4.19
N MET A 65 9.73 1.87 3.16
CA MET A 65 10.57 3.06 3.37
C MET A 65 9.79 4.21 4.00
N VAL A 66 8.58 4.51 3.50
CA VAL A 66 7.71 5.55 4.05
C VAL A 66 7.34 5.25 5.49
N GLU A 67 6.95 4.02 5.81
CA GLU A 67 6.62 3.62 7.17
C GLU A 67 7.83 3.71 8.13
N ASN A 68 9.03 3.40 7.65
CA ASN A 68 10.26 3.58 8.44
C ASN A 68 10.58 5.07 8.67
N ASP A 69 10.38 5.93 7.67
CA ASP A 69 10.61 7.36 7.79
C ASP A 69 9.55 8.06 8.67
N ILE A 70 8.30 7.58 8.67
CA ILE A 70 7.25 8.00 9.62
C ILE A 70 7.64 7.56 11.04
N LYS A 71 8.02 6.28 11.24
CA LYS A 71 8.41 5.76 12.56
C LYS A 71 9.64 6.43 13.13
N SER A 72 10.57 6.86 12.29
CA SER A 72 11.78 7.61 12.69
C SER A 72 11.55 9.11 12.84
N GLY A 73 10.34 9.60 12.57
CA GLY A 73 9.97 11.02 12.72
C GLY A 73 10.53 11.93 11.64
N LYS A 74 11.06 11.38 10.54
CA LYS A 74 11.51 12.17 9.38
C LYS A 74 10.33 12.65 8.54
N ILE A 75 9.27 11.86 8.49
CA ILE A 75 7.99 12.23 7.88
C ILE A 75 6.99 12.47 9.02
N VAL A 76 6.36 13.63 9.00
CA VAL A 76 5.20 13.93 9.85
C VAL A 76 3.97 13.62 9.01
N ASN A 77 3.21 12.61 9.45
CA ASN A 77 1.94 12.18 8.85
C ASN A 77 0.78 12.49 9.78
#